data_AF-A0A382V233-F1
#
_entry.id   AF-A0A382V233-F1
#
_cell.length_a   1.000
_cell.length_b   1.000
_cell.length_c   1.000
_cell.angle_alpha   90.00
_cell.angle_beta   90.00
_cell.angle_gamma   90.00
#
_symmetry.space_group_name_H-M   'P 1'
#
loop_
_entity.id
_entity.type
_entity.pdbx_description
1 polymer ?
#
loop_
_entity_poly.entity_id
_entity_poly.type
_entity_poly.pdbx_seq_one_letter_code
_entity_poly.pdbx_strand_id
1 'polypeptide(L)' 'MRSSELGLSAMYRILKKSGAERVSDESANELRRVIEEIAETIAKN' A
#
# COMPACT_ATOMS: atom_id res chain seq x y z
N MET A 1 15.54 -2.74 -7.01
CA MET A 1 14.23 -2.78 -6.31
C MET A 1 13.44 -3.93 -6.88
N ARG A 2 12.90 -4.83 -6.05
CA ARG A 2 11.86 -5.75 -6.55
C ARG A 2 10.72 -4.91 -7.10
N SER A 3 10.11 -5.35 -8.20
CA SER A 3 8.83 -4.76 -8.60
C SER A 3 7.87 -4.97 -7.44
N SER A 4 7.15 -3.92 -7.04
CA SER A 4 6.07 -4.10 -6.07
C SER A 4 4.97 -4.95 -6.71
N GLU A 5 4.43 -5.89 -5.95
CA GLU A 5 3.37 -6.80 -6.39
C GLU A 5 1.99 -6.11 -6.31
N LEU A 6 1.89 -5.03 -5.53
CA LEU A 6 0.65 -4.29 -5.31
C LEU A 6 0.57 -3.04 -6.21
N GLY A 7 -0.49 -2.94 -7.00
CA GLY A 7 -0.74 -1.76 -7.83
C GLY A 7 -1.13 -0.53 -7.00
N LEU A 8 -0.58 0.65 -7.35
CA LEU A 8 -0.92 1.92 -6.68
C LEU A 8 -2.42 2.24 -6.70
N SER A 9 -3.13 1.88 -7.78
CA SER A 9 -4.58 2.11 -7.87
C SER A 9 -5.37 1.42 -6.75
N ALA A 10 -4.91 0.27 -6.26
CA ALA A 10 -5.54 -0.39 -5.12
C ALA A 10 -5.30 0.39 -3.82
N MET A 11 -4.10 0.91 -3.63
CA MET A 11 -3.74 1.72 -2.46
C MET A 11 -4.57 3.00 -2.39
N TYR A 12 -4.72 3.68 -3.53
CA TYR A 12 -5.62 4.81 -3.69
C TYR A 12 -7.05 4.49 -3.27
N ARG A 13 -7.61 3.37 -3.75
CA ARG A 13 -8.98 2.95 -3.40
C ARG A 13 -9.14 2.66 -1.92
N ILE A 14 -8.17 2.00 -1.29
CA ILE A 14 -8.19 1.71 0.14
C ILE A 14 -8.19 3.00 0.95
N LEU A 15 -7.25 3.92 0.67
CA LEU A 15 -7.14 5.19 1.40
C LEU A 15 -8.41 6.05 1.25
N LYS A 16 -8.98 6.14 0.04
CA LYS A 16 -10.25 6.83 -0.21
C LYS A 16 -11.40 6.21 0.58
N LYS A 17 -11.51 4.87 0.57
CA LYS A 17 -12.54 4.14 1.33
C LYS A 17 -12.38 4.34 2.84
N SER A 18 -11.15 4.54 3.32
CA SER A 18 -10.83 4.87 4.71
C SER A 18 -11.07 6.33 5.09
N GLY A 19 -11.65 7.15 4.20
CA GLY A 19 -12.06 8.52 4.50
C GLY A 19 -11.08 9.60 4.03
N ALA A 20 -10.01 9.26 3.30
CA ALA A 20 -9.14 10.27 2.73
C ALA A 20 -9.86 11.05 1.61
N GLU A 21 -10.05 12.35 1.78
CA GLU A 21 -10.65 13.20 0.74
C GLU A 21 -9.71 13.40 -0.44
N ARG A 22 -8.39 13.45 -0.19
CA ARG A 22 -7.32 13.49 -1.19
C ARG A 22 -6.23 12.52 -0.79
N VAL A 23 -5.58 11.92 -1.78
CA VAL A 23 -4.50 10.95 -1.58
C VAL A 23 -3.36 11.35 -2.52
N SER A 24 -2.14 11.46 -2.01
CA SER A 24 -0.95 11.70 -2.82
C SER A 24 -0.35 10.37 -3.29
N ASP A 25 0.47 10.43 -4.34
CA ASP A 25 1.28 9.27 -4.77
C ASP A 25 2.15 8.77 -3.62
N GLU A 26 2.72 9.66 -2.81
CA GLU A 26 3.52 9.30 -1.65
C GLU A 26 2.73 8.48 -0.63
N SER A 27 1.51 8.90 -0.26
CA SER A 27 0.67 8.14 0.67
C SER A 27 0.27 6.78 0.10
N ALA A 28 -0.02 6.69 -1.20
CA ALA A 28 -0.32 5.43 -1.87
C ALA A 28 0.91 4.51 -1.91
N ASN A 29 2.10 5.06 -2.13
CA ASN A 29 3.36 4.32 -2.08
C ASN A 29 3.71 3.84 -0.67
N GLU A 30 3.45 4.65 0.35
CA GLU A 30 3.72 4.29 1.74
C GLU A 30 2.81 3.15 2.21
N LEU A 31 1.51 3.22 1.90
CA LEU A 31 0.60 2.11 2.19
C LEU A 31 1.06 0.81 1.51
N ARG A 32 1.53 0.92 0.26
CA ARG A 32 2.06 -0.21 -0.51
C ARG A 32 3.22 -0.89 0.22
N ARG A 33 4.20 -0.08 0.65
CA ARG A 33 5.37 -0.54 1.39
C ARG A 33 4.97 -1.25 2.68
N VAL A 34 4.10 -0.64 3.48
CA VAL A 34 3.65 -1.20 4.76
C VAL A 34 2.92 -2.54 4.59
N ILE A 35 2.04 -2.67 3.60
CA ILE A 35 1.33 -3.94 3.36
C ILE A 35 2.30 -5.04 2.94
N GLU A 36 3.26 -4.75 2.07
CA GLU A 36 4.28 -5.73 1.65
C GLU A 36 5.17 -6.15 2.83
N GLU A 37 5.57 -5.22 3.70
CA GLU A 37 6.33 -5.54 4.92
C GLU A 37 5.55 -6.43 5.89
N ILE A 38 4.24 -6.19 6.05
CA ILE A 38 3.37 -7.06 6.85
C ILE A 38 3.28 -8.45 6.21
N ALA A 39 3.14 -8.54 4.88
CA ALA A 39 3.10 -9.82 4.18
C ALA A 39 4.40 -10.62 4.36
N GLU A 40 5.56 -9.98 4.24
CA GLU A 40 6.86 -10.62 4.50
C GLU A 40 6.99 -11.11 5.95
N THR A 41 6.48 -10.33 6.90
CA THR A 41 6.49 -10.69 8.32
C THR A 41 5.62 -11.92 8.56
N ILE A 42 4.41 -11.95 8.00
CA ILE A 42 3.49 -13.09 8.13
C ILE A 42 4.11 -14.34 7.50
N ALA A 43 4.73 -14.23 6.32
CA ALA A 43 5.31 -15.37 5.61
C ALA A 43 6.48 -16.05 6.34
N LYS A 44 7.12 -15.36 7.29
CA LYS A 44 8.24 -15.86 8.11
C LYS A 44 7.80 -16.45 9.45
N ASN A 45 6.53 -16.32 9.83
CA ASN A 45 5.94 -16.91 11.04
C ASN A 45 5.21 -18.21 10.69
#